data_AF-A0A0H3LGE5-F1
#
_entry.id   AF-A0A0H3LGE5-F1
#
_cell.length_a   1.000
_cell.length_b   1.000
_cell.length_c   1.000
_cell.angle_alpha   90.00
_cell.angle_beta   90.00
_cell.angle_gamma   90.00
#
_symmetry.space_group_name_H-M   'P 1'
#
loop_
_entity.id
_entity.type
_entity.pdbx_description
1 polymer ?
#
loop_
_entity_poly.entity_id
_entity_poly.type
_entity_poly.pdbx_seq_one_letter_code
_entity_poly.pdbx_strand_id
1 'polypeptide(L)'
;MAGAAHRLMEARMRRYDNKFARISDIDINQPESWRGRIFLTFDIDWAADFVLQDTIDLIEGAGVCATWFATHSTPLLENIRRNPLFELGVHPNFNPLLAGAHAEGVQEILDRTLELAPGCVSVRSHSLVQATSILNMFGERRLRYDCNILVPWDAGIVLQPWRHWTGDMVRVPYLWEDDVACLYDWEFDSTFDYWYQPDGINVLDFHPIHVYMNTESLRRYEDSREVHRNPVDLIRWRNTSAGSRTFLQSLLARNI
;
A
#
# COMPACT_ATOMS: atom_id res chain seq x y z
N MET A 1 -26.05 -13.67 20.91
CA MET A 1 -25.93 -13.41 19.45
C MET A 1 -24.50 -13.11 18.97
N ALA A 2 -23.55 -12.69 19.82
CA ALA A 2 -22.16 -12.43 19.42
C ALA A 2 -21.36 -13.66 18.93
N GLY A 3 -21.68 -14.88 19.38
CA GLY A 3 -20.91 -16.08 19.05
C GLY A 3 -21.13 -16.65 17.64
N ALA A 4 -22.24 -16.33 16.97
CA ALA A 4 -22.51 -16.83 15.61
C ALA A 4 -21.77 -16.00 14.55
N ALA A 5 -21.78 -14.67 14.68
CA ALA A 5 -21.04 -13.76 13.81
C ALA A 5 -19.52 -13.94 13.95
N HIS A 6 -19.02 -14.10 15.18
CA HIS A 6 -17.60 -14.37 15.42
C HIS A 6 -17.16 -15.71 14.82
N ARG A 7 -17.94 -16.78 14.98
CA ARG A 7 -17.64 -18.09 14.35
C ARG A 7 -17.80 -18.08 12.83
N LEU A 8 -18.69 -17.27 12.27
CA LEU A 8 -18.80 -17.05 10.82
C LEU A 8 -17.63 -16.23 10.27
N MET A 9 -17.13 -15.27 11.05
CA MET A 9 -15.92 -14.52 10.75
C MET A 9 -14.69 -15.42 10.82
N GLU A 10 -14.52 -16.19 11.88
CA GLU A 10 -13.45 -17.18 12.00
C GLU A 10 -13.54 -18.28 10.93
N ALA A 11 -14.74 -18.77 10.59
CA ALA A 11 -14.93 -19.77 9.54
C ALA A 11 -14.79 -19.20 8.12
N ARG A 12 -15.01 -17.88 7.92
CA ARG A 12 -14.60 -17.16 6.71
C ARG A 12 -13.08 -17.02 6.69
N MET A 13 -12.45 -16.59 7.78
CA MET A 13 -11.00 -16.45 7.91
C MET A 13 -10.24 -17.79 7.79
N ARG A 14 -10.84 -18.92 8.20
CA ARG A 14 -10.26 -20.27 8.05
C ARG A 14 -10.51 -20.92 6.68
N ARG A 15 -11.40 -20.37 5.84
CA ARG A 15 -11.65 -20.87 4.47
C ARG A 15 -10.62 -20.38 3.45
N TYR A 16 -9.84 -19.36 3.81
CA TYR A 16 -8.72 -18.85 3.02
C TYR A 16 -7.46 -19.20 3.79
N ASP A 17 -6.64 -20.09 3.24
CA ASP A 17 -5.27 -20.33 3.72
C ASP A 17 -4.48 -19.06 3.35
N ASN A 18 -4.69 -17.98 4.11
CA ASN A 18 -4.68 -16.63 3.55
C ASN A 18 -3.25 -16.17 3.22
N LYS A 19 -2.84 -16.31 1.95
CA LYS A 19 -1.57 -15.78 1.44
C LYS A 19 -1.42 -14.28 1.67
N PHE A 20 -2.53 -13.56 1.79
CA PHE A 20 -2.55 -12.13 2.07
C PHE A 20 -2.26 -11.81 3.54
N ALA A 21 -1.40 -10.83 3.78
CA ALA A 21 -1.02 -10.36 5.10
C ALA A 21 -0.84 -8.84 5.14
N ARG A 22 -0.85 -8.27 6.34
CA ARG A 22 -0.51 -6.85 6.57
C ARG A 22 0.99 -6.74 6.80
N ILE A 23 1.57 -5.58 6.49
CA ILE A 23 2.98 -5.30 6.78
C ILE A 23 3.31 -5.54 8.26
N SER A 24 2.40 -5.16 9.16
CA SER A 24 2.55 -5.40 10.60
C SER A 24 2.57 -6.87 11.04
N ASP A 25 2.20 -7.82 10.17
CA ASP A 25 2.22 -9.25 10.47
C ASP A 25 3.60 -9.88 10.22
N ILE A 26 4.55 -9.14 9.63
CA ILE A 26 5.90 -9.62 9.35
C ILE A 26 6.71 -9.78 10.65
N ASP A 27 7.24 -10.99 10.85
CA ASP A 27 8.30 -11.28 11.82
C ASP A 27 9.51 -11.84 11.07
N ILE A 28 10.61 -11.08 11.06
CA ILE A 28 11.84 -11.44 10.36
C ILE A 28 12.47 -12.75 10.87
N ASN A 29 12.16 -13.16 12.10
CA ASN A 29 12.67 -14.40 12.68
C ASN A 29 11.78 -15.62 12.35
N GLN A 30 10.61 -15.41 11.76
CA GLN A 30 9.64 -16.42 11.36
C GLN A 30 9.38 -16.29 9.85
N PRO A 31 10.19 -16.91 8.99
CA PRO A 31 10.08 -16.73 7.54
C PRO A 31 8.70 -17.02 6.96
N GLU A 32 7.94 -17.94 7.54
CA GLU A 32 6.55 -18.25 7.19
C GLU A 32 5.59 -17.05 7.32
N SER A 33 5.98 -16.00 8.07
CA SER A 33 5.21 -14.77 8.19
C SER A 33 5.28 -13.90 6.93
N TRP A 34 6.26 -14.09 6.04
CA TRP A 34 6.48 -13.25 4.85
C TRP A 34 6.83 -14.01 3.57
N ARG A 35 7.50 -15.17 3.64
CA ARG A 35 7.95 -15.94 2.48
C ARG A 35 6.77 -16.49 1.70
N GLY A 36 6.70 -16.15 0.42
CA GLY A 36 5.61 -16.53 -0.48
C GLY A 36 4.26 -15.90 -0.13
N ARG A 37 4.22 -14.99 0.85
CA ARG A 37 3.01 -14.22 1.19
C ARG A 37 2.91 -12.98 0.32
N ILE A 38 1.69 -12.49 0.18
CA ILE A 38 1.33 -11.31 -0.60
C ILE A 38 0.91 -10.21 0.37
N PHE A 39 1.46 -9.02 0.18
CA PHE A 39 1.15 -7.84 0.97
C PHE A 39 0.64 -6.77 0.02
N LEU A 40 -0.67 -6.52 0.06
CA LEU A 40 -1.26 -5.41 -0.69
C LEU A 40 -1.06 -4.14 0.12
N THR A 41 -0.37 -3.16 -0.48
CA THR A 41 -0.19 -1.84 0.11
C THR A 41 -0.89 -0.77 -0.74
N PHE A 42 -1.35 0.27 -0.06
CA PHE A 42 -2.04 1.38 -0.71
C PHE A 42 -1.53 2.71 -0.20
N ASP A 43 -0.85 3.47 -1.05
CA ASP A 43 -0.51 4.86 -0.77
C ASP A 43 -1.73 5.73 -1.09
N ILE A 44 -2.37 6.31 -0.06
CA ILE A 44 -3.64 7.03 -0.24
C ILE A 44 -3.49 8.28 -1.12
N ASP A 45 -2.30 8.89 -1.10
CA ASP A 45 -1.87 9.95 -2.02
C ASP A 45 -2.90 11.05 -2.37
N TRP A 46 -3.52 11.64 -1.35
CA TRP A 46 -4.55 12.68 -1.48
C TRP A 46 -5.71 12.33 -2.43
N ALA A 47 -6.00 11.04 -2.62
CA ALA A 47 -7.16 10.57 -3.36
C ALA A 47 -8.45 11.15 -2.77
N ALA A 48 -9.37 11.58 -3.64
CA ALA A 48 -10.68 12.04 -3.22
C ALA A 48 -11.47 10.90 -2.55
N ASP A 49 -12.35 11.22 -1.60
CA ASP A 49 -13.08 10.21 -0.81
C ASP A 49 -13.82 9.17 -1.68
N PHE A 50 -14.41 9.56 -2.81
CA PHE A 50 -15.11 8.61 -3.69
C PHE A 50 -14.15 7.66 -4.43
N VAL A 51 -12.92 8.10 -4.68
CA VAL A 51 -11.84 7.30 -5.28
C VAL A 51 -11.31 6.31 -4.25
N LEU A 52 -11.02 6.81 -3.04
CA LEU A 52 -10.54 5.97 -1.94
C LEU A 52 -11.58 4.94 -1.52
N GLN A 53 -12.86 5.33 -1.38
CA GLN A 53 -13.94 4.42 -1.01
C GLN A 53 -14.13 3.29 -2.04
N ASP A 54 -14.05 3.58 -3.34
CA ASP A 54 -14.16 2.56 -4.39
C ASP A 54 -13.06 1.48 -4.25
N THR A 55 -11.83 1.88 -3.93
CA THR A 55 -10.73 0.93 -3.69
C THR A 55 -10.90 0.17 -2.37
N ILE A 56 -11.33 0.84 -1.29
CA ILE A 56 -11.65 0.18 -0.02
C ILE A 56 -12.71 -0.91 -0.24
N ASP A 57 -13.80 -0.59 -0.94
CA ASP A 57 -14.91 -1.51 -1.21
C ASP A 57 -14.45 -2.76 -1.97
N LEU A 58 -13.50 -2.63 -2.90
CA LEU A 58 -12.92 -3.77 -3.63
C LEU A 58 -12.21 -4.73 -2.68
N ILE A 59 -11.35 -4.21 -1.79
CA ILE A 59 -10.54 -5.02 -0.88
C ILE A 59 -11.41 -5.62 0.22
N GLU A 60 -12.33 -4.83 0.79
CA GLU A 60 -13.29 -5.32 1.78
C GLU A 60 -14.19 -6.42 1.20
N GLY A 61 -14.65 -6.23 -0.04
CA GLY A 61 -15.45 -7.22 -0.76
C GLY A 61 -14.70 -8.54 -1.00
N ALA A 62 -13.39 -8.48 -1.23
CA ALA A 62 -12.53 -9.66 -1.37
C ALA A 62 -12.19 -10.33 -0.02
N GLY A 63 -12.25 -9.59 1.09
CA GLY A 63 -12.00 -10.13 2.43
C GLY A 63 -10.53 -10.51 2.66
N VAL A 64 -9.60 -9.79 2.03
CA VAL A 64 -8.15 -10.00 2.15
C VAL A 64 -7.50 -8.95 3.05
N CYS A 65 -6.29 -9.25 3.55
CA CYS A 65 -5.50 -8.30 4.32
C CYS A 65 -4.86 -7.22 3.43
N ALA A 66 -4.74 -6.00 3.96
CA ALA A 66 -4.07 -4.89 3.28
C ALA A 66 -3.50 -3.84 4.26
N THR A 67 -2.50 -3.09 3.83
CA THR A 67 -1.91 -1.98 4.59
C THR A 67 -2.09 -0.66 3.83
N TRP A 68 -2.60 0.37 4.49
CA TRP A 68 -2.91 1.67 3.87
C TRP A 68 -2.05 2.77 4.48
N PHE A 69 -1.34 3.56 3.67
CA PHE A 69 -0.48 4.64 4.12
C PHE A 69 -1.17 6.00 3.95
N ALA A 70 -1.48 6.66 5.07
CA ALA A 70 -2.27 7.88 5.09
C ALA A 70 -1.48 9.16 4.76
N THR A 71 -2.01 9.96 3.83
CA THR A 71 -1.47 11.28 3.43
C THR A 71 -2.24 12.48 3.96
N HIS A 72 -3.51 12.30 4.30
CA HIS A 72 -4.40 13.39 4.71
C HIS A 72 -5.54 12.90 5.60
N SER A 73 -6.21 13.84 6.26
CA SER A 73 -7.38 13.55 7.07
C SER A 73 -8.61 13.34 6.19
N THR A 74 -9.30 12.22 6.40
CA THR A 74 -10.59 11.88 5.79
C THR A 74 -11.36 10.98 6.76
N PRO A 75 -12.70 11.04 6.81
CA PRO A 75 -13.51 10.11 7.59
C PRO A 75 -13.22 8.63 7.28
N LEU A 76 -12.72 8.32 6.09
CA LEU A 76 -12.43 6.96 5.64
C LEU A 76 -11.28 6.28 6.40
N LEU A 77 -10.35 7.05 6.99
CA LEU A 77 -9.26 6.47 7.79
C LEU A 77 -9.80 5.68 9.00
N GLU A 78 -10.91 6.14 9.56
CA GLU A 78 -11.56 5.50 10.71
C GLU A 78 -12.34 4.24 10.29
N ASN A 79 -12.76 4.14 9.03
CA ASN A 79 -13.25 2.88 8.47
C ASN A 79 -12.11 1.86 8.33
N ILE A 80 -10.98 2.28 7.73
CA ILE A 80 -9.79 1.44 7.58
C ILE A 80 -9.32 0.92 8.95
N ARG A 81 -9.22 1.81 9.94
CA ARG A 81 -8.76 1.47 11.30
C ARG A 81 -9.63 0.43 12.01
N ARG A 82 -10.95 0.46 11.80
CA ARG A 82 -11.87 -0.49 12.44
C ARG A 82 -11.91 -1.86 11.74
N ASN A 83 -11.41 -1.96 10.52
CA ASN A 83 -11.41 -3.21 9.78
C ASN A 83 -10.27 -4.12 10.28
N PRO A 84 -10.57 -5.32 10.82
CA PRO A 84 -9.54 -6.20 11.41
C PRO A 84 -8.55 -6.78 10.38
N LEU A 85 -8.89 -6.76 9.09
CA LEU A 85 -8.01 -7.20 8.01
C LEU A 85 -7.06 -6.10 7.53
N PHE A 86 -7.31 -4.86 7.93
CA PHE A 86 -6.51 -3.73 7.48
C PHE A 86 -5.50 -3.28 8.54
N GLU A 87 -4.41 -2.71 8.05
CA GLU A 87 -3.46 -1.92 8.81
C GLU A 87 -3.50 -0.49 8.30
N LEU A 88 -3.42 0.48 9.21
CA LEU A 88 -3.26 1.89 8.87
C LEU A 88 -1.85 2.35 9.26
N GLY A 89 -1.06 2.72 8.27
CA GLY A 89 0.25 3.36 8.36
C GLY A 89 0.21 4.83 7.94
N VAL A 90 1.38 5.46 7.85
CA VAL A 90 1.54 6.88 7.46
C VAL A 90 2.35 7.05 6.18
N HIS A 91 1.98 8.07 5.39
CA HIS A 91 2.64 8.45 4.14
C HIS A 91 3.18 9.89 4.16
N PRO A 92 4.24 10.20 4.93
CA PRO A 92 4.74 11.57 5.05
C PRO A 92 5.36 12.07 3.74
N ASN A 93 5.15 13.34 3.43
CA ASN A 93 5.69 13.98 2.24
C ASN A 93 6.81 14.96 2.55
N PHE A 94 8.03 14.55 2.23
CA PHE A 94 9.24 15.35 2.44
C PHE A 94 9.68 16.11 1.17
N ASN A 95 9.00 15.95 0.04
CA ASN A 95 9.36 16.62 -1.22
C ASN A 95 9.45 18.15 -1.12
N PRO A 96 8.57 18.85 -0.37
CA PRO A 96 8.72 20.30 -0.19
C PRO A 96 10.05 20.72 0.44
N LEU A 97 10.66 19.87 1.27
CA LEU A 97 11.98 20.11 1.85
C LEU A 97 13.08 20.02 0.80
N LEU A 98 12.99 19.01 -0.09
CA LEU A 98 13.93 18.81 -1.19
C LEU A 98 13.88 19.95 -2.21
N ALA A 99 12.69 20.54 -2.40
CA ALA A 99 12.49 21.71 -3.26
C ALA A 99 12.94 23.04 -2.62
N GLY A 100 13.37 23.04 -1.35
CA GLY A 100 13.69 24.26 -0.60
C GLY A 100 12.49 25.17 -0.37
N ALA A 101 11.28 24.62 -0.43
CA ALA A 101 10.02 25.36 -0.51
C ALA A 101 9.18 25.29 0.78
N HIS A 102 9.78 24.88 1.91
CA HIS A 102 9.06 24.69 3.17
C HIS A 102 9.79 25.29 4.37
N ALA A 103 9.03 25.88 5.28
CA ALA A 103 9.53 26.40 6.56
C ALA A 103 9.62 25.31 7.65
N GLU A 104 8.89 24.20 7.48
CA GLU A 104 8.88 23.08 8.42
C GLU A 104 10.12 22.18 8.23
N GLY A 105 10.54 21.49 9.27
CA GLY A 105 11.54 20.43 9.18
C GLY A 105 10.92 19.05 8.99
N VAL A 106 11.79 18.05 8.88
CA VAL A 106 11.39 16.63 8.75
C VAL A 106 10.54 16.19 9.96
N GLN A 107 10.93 16.61 11.17
CA GLN A 107 10.27 16.24 12.41
C GLN A 107 8.82 16.72 12.43
N GLU A 108 8.56 17.97 12.08
CA GLU A 108 7.23 18.56 12.09
C GLU A 108 6.31 17.87 11.07
N ILE A 109 6.82 17.57 9.86
CA ILE A 109 6.08 16.83 8.84
C ILE A 109 5.71 15.44 9.36
N LEU A 110 6.67 14.73 9.97
CA LEU A 110 6.45 13.39 10.49
C LEU A 110 5.45 13.37 11.65
N ASP A 111 5.62 14.26 12.63
CA ASP A 111 4.75 14.35 13.81
C ASP A 111 3.32 14.66 13.40
N ARG A 112 3.10 15.62 12.49
CA ARG A 112 1.77 15.91 11.93
C ARG A 112 1.18 14.72 11.18
N THR A 113 1.98 13.99 10.41
CA THR A 113 1.47 12.84 9.65
C THR A 113 1.05 11.71 10.60
N LEU A 114 1.77 11.52 11.71
CA LEU A 114 1.42 10.53 12.75
C LEU A 114 0.08 10.81 13.43
N GLU A 115 -0.38 12.06 13.47
CA GLU A 115 -1.72 12.40 13.97
C GLU A 115 -2.84 11.75 13.15
N LEU A 116 -2.60 11.42 11.87
CA LEU A 116 -3.57 10.74 10.99
C LEU A 116 -3.80 9.27 11.39
N ALA A 117 -2.78 8.62 11.94
CA ALA A 117 -2.82 7.22 12.31
C ALA A 117 -2.15 6.98 13.68
N PRO A 118 -2.79 7.41 14.80
CA PRO A 118 -2.20 7.27 16.13
C PRO A 118 -1.85 5.81 16.46
N GLY A 119 -0.60 5.58 16.85
CA GLY A 119 -0.09 4.24 17.18
C GLY A 119 0.22 3.34 15.99
N CYS A 120 0.23 3.87 14.76
CA CYS A 120 0.69 3.11 13.60
C CYS A 120 2.14 2.65 13.75
N VAL A 121 2.49 1.55 13.09
CA VAL A 121 3.83 0.96 13.14
C VAL A 121 4.51 0.91 11.78
N SER A 122 3.82 1.28 10.70
CA SER A 122 4.32 1.19 9.34
C SER A 122 4.34 2.57 8.67
N VAL A 123 5.39 2.81 7.89
CA VAL A 123 5.60 4.05 7.14
C VAL A 123 6.12 3.77 5.74
N ARG A 124 5.65 4.55 4.78
CA ARG A 124 6.26 4.74 3.47
C ARG A 124 6.29 6.23 3.21
N SER A 125 7.43 6.82 2.90
CA SER A 125 7.52 8.23 2.53
C SER A 125 7.04 8.42 1.10
N HIS A 126 6.39 9.55 0.84
CA HIS A 126 6.08 9.97 -0.53
C HIS A 126 7.36 10.11 -1.36
N SER A 127 7.31 9.60 -2.60
CA SER A 127 8.47 9.49 -3.50
C SER A 127 9.66 8.75 -2.91
N LEU A 128 9.43 7.85 -1.94
CA LEU A 128 10.43 7.00 -1.29
C LEU A 128 11.57 7.77 -0.62
N VAL A 129 11.31 9.02 -0.22
CA VAL A 129 12.31 9.88 0.40
C VAL A 129 12.79 9.28 1.71
N GLN A 130 14.10 9.11 1.81
CA GLN A 130 14.75 8.50 2.95
C GLN A 130 16.18 9.00 3.12
N ALA A 131 16.63 9.03 4.37
CA ALA A 131 18.01 9.25 4.76
C ALA A 131 18.20 8.68 6.16
N THR A 132 19.43 8.36 6.56
CA THR A 132 19.71 7.79 7.89
C THR A 132 19.10 8.60 9.04
N SER A 133 19.10 9.94 8.94
CA SER A 133 18.46 10.81 9.94
C SER A 133 16.94 10.64 9.98
N ILE A 134 16.28 10.50 8.83
CA ILE A 134 14.83 10.23 8.73
C ILE A 134 14.48 8.88 9.34
N LEU A 135 15.28 7.85 9.03
CA LEU A 135 15.09 6.50 9.56
C LEU A 135 15.30 6.44 11.08
N ASN A 136 16.25 7.22 11.61
CA ASN A 136 16.41 7.37 13.05
C ASN A 136 15.16 7.99 13.69
N MET A 137 14.62 9.06 13.08
CA MET A 137 13.38 9.68 13.56
C MET A 137 12.19 8.72 13.50
N PHE A 138 12.11 7.84 12.49
CA PHE A 138 11.10 6.78 12.44
C PHE A 138 11.22 5.84 13.64
N GLY A 139 12.43 5.34 13.92
CA GLY A 139 12.69 4.46 15.05
C GLY A 139 12.36 5.11 16.41
N GLU A 140 12.71 6.38 16.60
CA GLU A 140 12.38 7.16 17.82
C GLU A 140 10.86 7.25 18.06
N ARG A 141 10.07 7.25 16.99
CA ARG A 141 8.60 7.29 17.01
C ARG A 141 7.95 5.91 17.00
N ARG A 142 8.74 4.84 17.18
CA ARG A 142 8.29 3.45 17.21
C ARG A 142 7.63 2.98 15.91
N LEU A 143 7.95 3.63 14.78
CA LEU A 143 7.67 3.05 13.47
C LEU A 143 8.61 1.85 13.30
N ARG A 144 8.02 0.66 13.16
CA ARG A 144 8.73 -0.62 13.11
C ARG A 144 8.94 -1.11 11.69
N TYR A 145 8.12 -0.72 10.73
CA TYR A 145 8.21 -1.18 9.36
C TYR A 145 8.37 0.01 8.41
N ASP A 146 9.45 0.01 7.65
CA ASP A 146 9.75 1.00 6.63
C ASP A 146 9.63 0.36 5.24
N CYS A 147 8.76 0.93 4.39
CA CYS A 147 8.43 0.40 3.07
C CYS A 147 8.97 1.26 1.91
N ASN A 148 10.11 1.94 2.14
CA ASN A 148 10.67 2.95 1.23
C ASN A 148 11.60 2.40 0.15
N ILE A 149 11.62 1.10 -0.11
CA ILE A 149 12.51 0.51 -1.13
C ILE A 149 11.69 -0.28 -2.14
N LEU A 150 11.65 0.25 -3.36
CA LEU A 150 11.28 -0.48 -4.56
C LEU A 150 12.50 -1.20 -5.12
N VAL A 151 12.37 -2.50 -5.36
CA VAL A 151 13.28 -3.27 -6.21
C VAL A 151 12.42 -3.91 -7.30
N PRO A 152 12.50 -3.45 -8.55
CA PRO A 152 11.70 -3.98 -9.66
C PRO A 152 11.68 -5.52 -9.70
N TRP A 153 10.50 -6.12 -9.88
CA TRP A 153 10.33 -7.57 -9.84
C TRP A 153 11.24 -8.31 -10.84
N ASP A 154 11.55 -7.68 -11.97
CA ASP A 154 12.38 -8.19 -13.07
C ASP A 154 13.89 -8.04 -12.82
N ALA A 155 14.30 -7.47 -11.69
CA ALA A 155 15.71 -7.32 -11.31
C ALA A 155 16.42 -8.66 -11.03
N GLY A 156 15.69 -9.78 -10.96
CA GLY A 156 16.25 -11.11 -10.67
C GLY A 156 16.72 -11.29 -9.22
N ILE A 157 16.22 -10.46 -8.31
CA ILE A 157 16.57 -10.48 -6.87
C ILE A 157 15.38 -11.02 -6.08
N VAL A 158 15.60 -12.10 -5.33
CA VAL A 158 14.63 -12.62 -4.36
C VAL A 158 14.62 -11.70 -3.13
N LEU A 159 13.51 -11.01 -2.91
CA LEU A 159 13.39 -10.01 -1.86
C LEU A 159 13.13 -10.66 -0.50
N GLN A 160 13.72 -10.07 0.54
CA GLN A 160 13.49 -10.46 1.93
C GLN A 160 13.43 -9.19 2.79
N PRO A 161 12.60 -9.15 3.84
CA PRO A 161 12.68 -8.09 4.83
C PRO A 161 13.96 -8.24 5.66
N TRP A 162 14.52 -7.13 6.13
CA TRP A 162 15.73 -7.15 6.96
C TRP A 162 15.67 -6.16 8.12
N ARG A 163 16.44 -6.43 9.16
CA ARG A 163 16.58 -5.51 10.29
C ARG A 163 17.47 -4.33 9.88
N HIS A 164 16.98 -3.11 10.06
CA HIS A 164 17.80 -1.91 9.98
C HIS A 164 18.69 -1.80 11.23
N TRP A 165 19.87 -1.20 11.12
CA TRP A 165 20.76 -1.02 12.28
C TRP A 165 20.19 -0.07 13.35
N THR A 166 19.19 0.75 12.99
CA THR A 166 18.50 1.62 13.95
C THR A 166 17.38 0.86 14.66
N GLY A 167 17.67 0.42 15.89
CA GLY A 167 16.69 -0.16 16.79
C GLY A 167 16.07 -1.45 16.27
N ASP A 168 14.75 -1.57 16.40
CA ASP A 168 13.97 -2.73 15.99
C ASP A 168 13.27 -2.56 14.64
N MET A 169 13.66 -1.55 13.85
CA MET A 169 13.03 -1.28 12.56
C MET A 169 13.36 -2.38 11.55
N VAL A 170 12.34 -2.84 10.84
CA VAL A 170 12.39 -3.77 9.72
C VAL A 170 12.18 -2.97 8.44
N ARG A 171 13.08 -3.18 7.49
CA ARG A 171 13.00 -2.67 6.13
C ARG A 171 12.26 -3.71 5.30
N VAL A 172 11.17 -3.29 4.68
CA VAL A 172 10.27 -4.14 3.91
C VAL A 172 10.30 -3.65 2.46
N PRO A 173 11.04 -4.33 1.56
CA PRO A 173 11.09 -3.93 0.16
C PRO A 173 9.80 -4.35 -0.55
N TYR A 174 9.45 -3.64 -1.62
CA TYR A 174 8.35 -3.99 -2.50
C TYR A 174 8.84 -4.10 -3.95
N LEU A 175 8.09 -4.84 -4.78
CA LEU A 175 8.56 -5.27 -6.10
C LEU A 175 7.72 -4.78 -7.28
N TRP A 176 6.55 -4.21 -6.98
CA TRP A 176 5.61 -3.73 -7.98
C TRP A 176 4.84 -2.54 -7.44
N GLU A 177 4.59 -1.56 -8.30
CA GLU A 177 3.79 -0.36 -8.05
C GLU A 177 3.09 0.02 -9.37
N ASP A 178 1.88 0.55 -9.31
CA ASP A 178 1.06 0.72 -10.51
C ASP A 178 1.56 1.80 -11.48
N ASP A 179 2.07 2.92 -10.99
CA ASP A 179 2.67 3.96 -11.83
C ASP A 179 4.03 3.51 -12.39
N VAL A 180 4.83 2.79 -11.61
CA VAL A 180 6.08 2.14 -12.04
C VAL A 180 5.80 1.10 -13.12
N ALA A 181 4.74 0.30 -12.97
CA ALA A 181 4.31 -0.64 -13.99
C ALA A 181 3.99 0.07 -15.32
N CYS A 182 3.39 1.27 -15.26
CA CYS A 182 3.22 2.10 -16.46
C CYS A 182 4.56 2.61 -17.03
N LEU A 183 5.53 2.97 -16.19
CA LEU A 183 6.84 3.48 -16.63
C LEU A 183 7.73 2.40 -17.26
N TYR A 184 7.65 1.17 -16.76
CA TYR A 184 8.40 0.02 -17.26
C TYR A 184 7.66 -0.76 -18.36
N ASP A 185 6.46 -0.33 -18.74
CA ASP A 185 5.56 -1.05 -19.65
C ASP A 185 5.31 -2.51 -19.22
N TRP A 186 5.12 -2.74 -17.92
CA TRP A 186 4.79 -4.06 -17.39
C TRP A 186 3.35 -4.47 -17.73
N GLU A 187 3.14 -5.78 -17.83
CA GLU A 187 1.81 -6.33 -18.14
C GLU A 187 0.85 -6.18 -16.94
N PHE A 188 -0.31 -5.58 -17.16
CA PHE A 188 -1.41 -5.53 -16.19
C PHE A 188 -2.27 -6.80 -16.21
N ASP A 189 -1.62 -7.95 -16.33
CA ASP A 189 -2.25 -9.26 -16.27
C ASP A 189 -1.54 -10.13 -15.21
N SER A 190 -2.24 -10.35 -14.09
CA SER A 190 -1.68 -11.21 -13.04
C SER A 190 -1.83 -12.70 -13.35
N THR A 191 -2.31 -13.10 -14.55
CA THR A 191 -2.56 -14.52 -14.85
C THR A 191 -1.32 -15.40 -14.77
N PHE A 192 -0.14 -14.84 -15.07
CA PHE A 192 1.13 -15.56 -15.13
C PHE A 192 2.01 -15.39 -13.89
N ASP A 193 1.55 -14.67 -12.86
CA ASP A 193 2.29 -14.45 -11.60
C ASP A 193 3.76 -14.03 -11.82
N TYR A 194 4.04 -13.25 -12.86
CA TYR A 194 5.40 -12.90 -13.28
C TYR A 194 6.20 -12.23 -12.15
N TRP A 195 5.50 -11.51 -11.27
CA TRP A 195 6.03 -10.79 -10.12
C TRP A 195 6.22 -11.67 -8.88
N TYR A 196 5.58 -12.85 -8.83
CA TYR A 196 5.48 -13.66 -7.63
C TYR A 196 6.78 -14.42 -7.35
N GLN A 197 7.28 -14.22 -6.14
CA GLN A 197 8.45 -14.85 -5.57
C GLN A 197 8.01 -15.84 -4.49
N PRO A 198 8.01 -17.17 -4.75
CA PRO A 198 7.63 -18.17 -3.74
C PRO A 198 8.60 -18.21 -2.55
N ASP A 199 9.87 -17.91 -2.78
CA ASP A 199 10.93 -17.91 -1.76
C ASP A 199 11.21 -16.50 -1.19
N GLY A 200 10.54 -15.48 -1.73
CA GLY A 200 10.70 -14.07 -1.35
C GLY A 200 9.46 -13.46 -0.72
N ILE A 201 9.52 -12.16 -0.43
CA ILE A 201 8.38 -11.35 -0.02
C ILE A 201 7.73 -10.69 -1.23
N ASN A 202 6.40 -10.65 -1.28
CA ASN A 202 5.65 -10.06 -2.40
C ASN A 202 4.81 -8.88 -1.93
N VAL A 203 5.44 -7.70 -1.84
CA VAL A 203 4.72 -6.46 -1.54
C VAL A 203 4.40 -5.76 -2.85
N LEU A 204 3.11 -5.48 -3.04
CA LEU A 204 2.55 -4.83 -4.23
C LEU A 204 1.90 -3.52 -3.80
N ASP A 205 2.27 -2.44 -4.47
CA ASP A 205 1.81 -1.11 -4.13
C ASP A 205 0.83 -0.53 -5.15
N PHE A 206 -0.20 0.12 -4.64
CA PHE A 206 -1.28 0.67 -5.45
C PHE A 206 -1.66 2.06 -4.97
N HIS A 207 -2.01 2.93 -5.90
CA HIS A 207 -2.61 4.21 -5.58
C HIS A 207 -4.10 4.17 -5.89
N PRO A 208 -4.99 4.60 -4.97
CA PRO A 208 -6.44 4.56 -5.21
C PRO A 208 -6.87 5.26 -6.50
N ILE A 209 -6.18 6.34 -6.91
CA ILE A 209 -6.47 7.03 -8.17
C ILE A 209 -6.22 6.15 -9.40
N HIS A 210 -5.12 5.40 -9.42
CA HIS A 210 -4.78 4.48 -10.50
C HIS A 210 -5.71 3.27 -10.53
N VAL A 211 -6.10 2.74 -9.37
CA VAL A 211 -7.13 1.68 -9.26
C VAL A 211 -8.51 2.18 -9.71
N TYR A 212 -8.90 3.41 -9.36
CA TYR A 212 -10.19 3.95 -9.77
C TYR A 212 -10.24 4.21 -11.28
N MET A 213 -9.16 4.73 -11.85
CA MET A 213 -9.08 5.00 -13.29
C MET A 213 -8.76 3.76 -14.12
N ASN A 214 -8.38 2.66 -13.48
CA ASN A 214 -7.81 1.49 -14.15
C ASN A 214 -6.60 1.88 -15.03
N THR A 215 -5.71 2.72 -14.50
CA THR A 215 -4.62 3.32 -15.27
C THR A 215 -3.73 2.26 -15.90
N GLU A 216 -3.53 2.40 -17.20
CA GLU A 216 -2.61 1.62 -18.05
C GLU A 216 -1.45 2.47 -18.58
N SER A 217 -1.58 3.80 -18.48
CA SER A 217 -0.58 4.76 -18.93
C SER A 217 -0.66 6.02 -18.10
N LEU A 218 0.49 6.54 -17.67
CA LEU A 218 0.57 7.82 -16.95
C LEU A 218 0.05 8.99 -17.78
N ARG A 219 0.04 8.89 -19.10
CA ARG A 219 -0.58 9.91 -19.95
C ARG A 219 -2.07 10.10 -19.64
N ARG A 220 -2.83 9.01 -19.46
CA ARG A 220 -4.25 9.09 -19.10
C ARG A 220 -4.43 9.77 -17.74
N TYR A 221 -3.57 9.42 -16.79
CA TYR A 221 -3.58 10.04 -15.47
C TYR A 221 -3.32 11.55 -15.57
N GLU A 222 -2.25 11.96 -16.26
CA GLU A 222 -1.89 13.37 -16.44
C GLU A 222 -2.98 14.17 -17.20
N ASP A 223 -3.51 13.61 -18.29
CA ASP A 223 -4.56 14.26 -19.11
C ASP A 223 -5.88 14.46 -18.34
N SER A 224 -6.09 13.75 -17.23
CA SER A 224 -7.32 13.80 -16.43
C SER A 224 -7.20 14.58 -15.10
N ARG A 225 -6.03 15.14 -14.77
CA ARG A 225 -5.76 15.77 -13.46
C ARG A 225 -6.80 16.80 -13.02
N GLU A 226 -7.30 17.59 -13.96
CA GLU A 226 -8.28 18.64 -13.67
C GLU A 226 -9.61 18.10 -13.13
N VAL A 227 -9.95 16.84 -13.44
CA VAL A 227 -11.21 16.21 -13.04
C VAL A 227 -11.06 15.18 -11.92
N HIS A 228 -9.87 14.99 -11.33
CA HIS A 228 -9.63 13.97 -10.28
C HIS A 228 -10.52 14.12 -9.04
N ARG A 229 -11.09 15.30 -8.79
CA ARG A 229 -12.03 15.55 -7.70
C ARG A 229 -13.50 15.56 -8.12
N ASN A 230 -13.80 15.32 -9.39
CA ASN A 230 -15.15 15.32 -9.94
C ASN A 230 -15.58 13.89 -10.33
N PRO A 231 -16.46 13.24 -9.55
CA PRO A 231 -16.84 11.86 -9.80
C PRO A 231 -17.58 11.66 -11.13
N VAL A 232 -18.32 12.68 -11.60
CA VAL A 232 -19.12 12.60 -12.84
C VAL A 232 -18.25 12.56 -14.08
N ASP A 233 -17.15 13.32 -14.06
CA ASP A 233 -16.24 13.42 -15.19
C ASP A 233 -15.10 12.40 -15.11
N LEU A 234 -14.54 12.16 -13.92
CA LEU A 234 -13.42 11.22 -13.74
C LEU A 234 -13.77 9.80 -14.19
N ILE A 235 -14.98 9.33 -13.89
CA ILE A 235 -15.40 7.97 -14.29
C ILE A 235 -15.36 7.75 -15.81
N ARG A 236 -15.50 8.82 -16.61
CA ARG A 236 -15.44 8.76 -18.08
C ARG A 236 -14.02 8.53 -18.59
N TRP A 237 -13.02 8.82 -17.77
CA TRP A 237 -11.61 8.56 -18.09
C TRP A 237 -11.18 7.13 -17.77
N ARG A 238 -12.01 6.36 -17.04
CA ARG A 238 -11.68 5.00 -16.63
C ARG A 238 -11.40 4.12 -17.85
N ASN A 239 -10.22 3.51 -17.87
CA ASN A 239 -9.87 2.54 -18.89
C ASN A 239 -10.73 1.28 -18.77
N THR A 240 -11.06 0.67 -19.90
CA THR A 240 -11.88 -0.56 -19.98
C THR A 240 -11.08 -1.80 -20.38
N SER A 241 -9.81 -1.64 -20.76
CA SER A 241 -8.87 -2.75 -21.01
C SER A 241 -8.05 -3.10 -19.75
N ALA A 242 -6.94 -3.81 -19.93
CA ALA A 242 -6.02 -4.11 -18.84
C ALA A 242 -5.39 -2.82 -18.25
N GLY A 243 -5.31 -2.74 -16.93
CA GLY A 243 -4.70 -1.66 -16.17
C GLY A 243 -4.62 -2.00 -14.67
N SER A 244 -4.23 -1.03 -13.85
CA SER A 244 -4.04 -1.22 -12.39
C SER A 244 -5.26 -1.86 -11.70
N ARG A 245 -6.49 -1.48 -12.07
CA ARG A 245 -7.72 -2.05 -11.48
C ARG A 245 -7.89 -3.50 -11.85
N THR A 246 -7.76 -3.84 -13.13
CA THR A 246 -7.99 -5.22 -13.58
C THR A 246 -6.93 -6.15 -13.06
N PHE A 247 -5.69 -5.67 -12.94
CA PHE A 247 -4.60 -6.41 -12.29
C PHE A 247 -4.92 -6.67 -10.81
N LEU A 248 -5.35 -5.64 -10.07
CA LEU A 248 -5.79 -5.83 -8.68
C LEU A 248 -6.96 -6.82 -8.59
N GLN A 249 -7.98 -6.69 -9.45
CA GLN A 249 -9.11 -7.61 -9.48
C GLN A 249 -8.71 -9.05 -9.80
N SER A 250 -7.74 -9.27 -10.70
CA SER A 250 -7.25 -10.61 -11.02
C SER A 250 -6.48 -11.23 -9.86
N LEU A 251 -5.75 -10.42 -9.06
CA LEU A 251 -5.14 -10.87 -7.80
C LEU A 251 -6.21 -11.32 -6.80
N LEU A 252 -7.25 -10.51 -6.60
CA LEU A 252 -8.32 -10.75 -5.62
C LEU A 252 -9.24 -11.92 -6.01
N ALA A 253 -9.43 -12.16 -7.31
CA ALA A 253 -10.25 -13.26 -7.81
C ALA A 253 -9.59 -14.64 -7.60
N ARG A 254 -8.29 -14.67 -7.35
CA ARG A 254 -7.54 -15.89 -7.09
C ARG A 254 -7.70 -16.27 -5.62
N ASN A 255 -8.52 -17.28 -5.36
CA ASN A 255 -8.42 -18.05 -4.11
C ASN A 255 -7.12 -18.88 -4.17
N ILE A 256 -5.98 -18.22 -3.99
CA ILE A 256 -4.68 -18.91 -3.88
C ILE A 256 -4.60 -19.62 -2.54
#